data_AF-A0A085MUE4-F1
#
_entry.id   AF-A0A085MUE4-F1
#
_cell.length_a   1.000
_cell.length_b   1.000
_cell.length_c   1.000
_cell.angle_alpha   90.00
_cell.angle_beta   90.00
_cell.angle_gamma   90.00
#
_symmetry.space_group_name_H-M   'P 1'
#
loop_
_entity.id
_entity.type
_entity.pdbx_description
1 polymer ?
#
loop_
_entity_poly.entity_id
_entity_poly.type
_entity_poly.pdbx_seq_one_letter_code
_entity_poly.pdbx_strand_id
1 'polypeptide(L)'
;METELTKRRNSTVDSSKKKRKAITLEQKVDVMKRHARGDSNAKISRELKLHEASVRGIIKREDIIKKKSEVASDFCGMQTTTRNRSLSMIHMERLLAIWIEDRNQKRIPLDKAAIQAKAKNLFSAVQTKIGEVDGRVNFLASNGWFERLKKRAKLHNVKMSGEAASADSKAAAQFPANLRGIIEEGGYTDRQIFNVDETALLWKRMPTRTYLSVDERT
;
A
#
# COMPACT_ATOMS: atom_id res chain seq x y z
N MET A 1 -38.05 -47.51 49.35
CA MET A 1 -36.64 -47.68 48.94
C MET A 1 -36.49 -47.04 47.58
N GLU A 2 -36.08 -45.78 47.58
CA GLU A 2 -35.87 -44.97 46.37
C GLU A 2 -34.52 -45.36 45.75
N THR A 3 -34.47 -45.54 44.42
CA THR A 3 -33.23 -45.71 43.67
C THR A 3 -32.99 -44.46 42.83
N GLU A 4 -32.10 -43.59 43.31
CA GLU A 4 -31.63 -42.42 42.59
C GLU A 4 -30.76 -42.82 41.38
N LEU A 5 -31.24 -42.49 40.18
CA LEU A 5 -30.45 -42.52 38.95
C LEU A 5 -29.56 -41.27 38.87
N THR A 6 -28.30 -41.39 39.29
CA THR A 6 -27.31 -40.32 39.13
C THR A 6 -26.93 -40.13 37.66
N LYS A 7 -27.47 -39.07 37.06
CA LYS A 7 -27.15 -38.58 35.70
C LYS A 7 -25.71 -38.04 35.66
N ARG A 8 -24.83 -38.70 34.89
CA ARG A 8 -23.46 -38.21 34.63
C ARG A 8 -23.49 -36.81 34.00
N ARG A 9 -22.87 -35.83 34.67
CA ARG A 9 -22.61 -34.49 34.13
C ARG A 9 -21.56 -34.60 33.01
N ASN A 10 -21.97 -34.40 31.76
CA ASN A 10 -21.02 -34.14 30.67
C ASN A 10 -20.42 -32.75 30.88
N SER A 11 -19.12 -32.69 31.17
CA SER A 11 -18.35 -31.46 31.17
C SER A 11 -18.27 -30.91 29.75
N THR A 12 -18.94 -29.78 29.51
CA THR A 12 -18.80 -28.97 28.29
C THR A 12 -17.37 -28.43 28.21
N VAL A 13 -16.52 -29.08 27.42
CA VAL A 13 -15.20 -28.55 27.06
C VAL A 13 -15.43 -27.34 26.14
N ASP A 14 -15.19 -26.15 26.67
CA ASP A 14 -15.19 -24.89 25.91
C ASP A 14 -14.10 -24.95 24.83
N SER A 15 -14.51 -25.27 23.60
CA SER A 15 -13.63 -25.29 22.44
C SER A 15 -13.46 -23.88 21.89
N SER A 16 -12.79 -23.01 22.67
CA SER A 16 -12.31 -21.73 22.17
C SER A 16 -11.39 -21.98 20.97
N LYS A 17 -11.88 -21.70 19.76
CA LYS A 17 -11.16 -21.94 18.50
C LYS A 17 -9.84 -21.16 18.54
N LYS A 18 -8.72 -21.87 18.73
CA LYS A 18 -7.37 -21.28 18.71
C LYS A 18 -7.18 -20.49 17.41
N LYS A 19 -7.02 -19.16 17.53
CA LYS A 19 -6.72 -18.29 16.39
C LYS A 19 -5.43 -18.79 15.72
N ARG A 20 -5.47 -19.04 14.41
CA ARG A 20 -4.29 -19.47 13.65
C ARG A 20 -3.19 -18.41 13.77
N LYS A 21 -2.07 -18.75 14.41
CA LYS A 21 -0.88 -17.89 14.44
C LYS A 21 -0.26 -17.86 13.05
N ALA A 22 -0.10 -16.67 12.48
CA ALA A 22 0.53 -16.50 11.19
C ALA A 22 2.05 -16.37 11.36
N ILE A 23 2.83 -17.13 10.57
CA ILE A 23 4.30 -17.12 10.61
C ILE A 23 4.79 -16.00 9.68
N THR A 24 5.51 -15.03 10.22
CA THR A 24 6.04 -13.87 9.45
C THR A 24 7.18 -14.29 8.53
N LEU A 25 7.53 -13.44 7.56
CA LEU A 25 8.67 -13.73 6.68
C LEU A 25 9.98 -13.72 7.47
N GLU A 26 10.14 -12.78 8.39
CA GLU A 26 11.25 -12.72 9.35
C GLU A 26 11.43 -14.02 10.14
N GLN A 27 10.35 -14.57 10.70
CA GLN A 27 10.40 -15.85 11.42
C GLN A 27 10.83 -17.01 10.52
N LYS A 28 10.43 -17.01 9.24
CA LYS A 28 10.88 -18.03 8.29
C LYS A 28 12.37 -17.89 7.99
N VAL A 29 12.87 -16.66 7.87
CA VAL A 29 14.31 -16.40 7.69
C VAL A 29 15.11 -16.82 8.92
N ASP A 30 14.61 -16.58 10.13
CA ASP A 30 15.25 -17.04 11.37
C ASP A 30 15.30 -18.59 11.44
N VAL A 31 14.21 -19.27 11.06
CA VAL A 31 14.21 -20.74 10.92
C VAL A 31 15.32 -21.22 9.97
N MET A 32 15.49 -20.59 8.81
CA MET A 32 16.52 -20.96 7.83
C MET A 32 17.94 -20.71 8.39
N LYS A 33 18.16 -19.58 9.06
CA LYS A 33 19.46 -19.26 9.68
C LYS A 33 19.85 -20.26 10.76
N ARG A 34 18.91 -20.67 11.63
CA ARG A 34 19.15 -21.66 12.69
C ARG A 34 19.36 -23.06 12.12
N HIS A 35 18.62 -23.42 11.07
CA HIS A 35 18.82 -24.69 10.37
C HIS A 35 20.20 -24.75 9.70
N ALA A 36 20.64 -23.68 9.03
CA ALA A 36 21.97 -23.60 8.41
C ALA A 36 23.13 -23.69 9.43
N ARG A 37 22.90 -23.27 10.68
CA ARG A 37 23.83 -23.44 11.81
C ARG A 37 23.90 -24.89 12.35
N GLY A 38 23.04 -25.79 11.89
CA GLY A 38 22.99 -27.17 12.35
C GLY A 38 22.06 -27.43 13.54
N ASP A 39 21.19 -26.48 13.92
CA ASP A 39 20.21 -26.72 14.99
C ASP A 39 19.15 -27.74 14.56
N SER A 40 18.79 -28.65 15.47
CA SER A 40 17.73 -29.63 15.20
C SER A 40 16.36 -28.97 15.08
N ASN A 41 15.49 -29.56 14.25
CA ASN A 41 14.11 -29.07 14.04
C ASN A 41 13.33 -28.94 15.37
N ALA A 42 13.54 -29.87 16.31
CA ALA A 42 12.93 -29.83 17.63
C ALA A 42 13.45 -28.66 18.52
N LYS A 43 14.72 -28.27 18.38
CA LYS A 43 15.26 -27.08 19.05
C LYS A 43 14.66 -25.80 18.49
N ILE A 44 14.65 -25.65 17.15
CA ILE A 44 14.07 -24.50 16.45
C ILE A 44 12.58 -24.34 16.78
N SER A 45 11.84 -25.45 16.77
CA SER A 45 10.41 -25.53 17.13
C SER A 45 10.13 -24.96 18.53
N ARG A 46 10.92 -25.37 19.53
CA ARG A 46 10.79 -24.91 20.93
C ARG A 46 11.12 -23.43 21.07
N GLU A 47 12.25 -22.99 20.52
CA GLU A 47 12.71 -21.61 20.66
C GLU A 47 11.77 -20.61 19.97
N LEU A 48 11.26 -20.94 18.78
CA LEU A 48 10.37 -20.07 18.01
C LEU A 48 8.88 -20.28 18.33
N LYS A 49 8.54 -21.23 19.21
CA LYS A 49 7.16 -21.63 19.54
C LYS A 49 6.36 -21.91 18.26
N LEU A 50 6.97 -22.65 17.33
CA LEU A 50 6.37 -23.08 16.07
C LEU A 50 6.13 -24.59 16.11
N HIS A 51 5.15 -25.08 15.35
CA HIS A 51 4.96 -26.52 15.22
C HIS A 51 6.10 -27.10 14.36
N GLU A 52 6.64 -28.26 14.74
CA GLU A 52 7.79 -28.87 14.04
C GLU A 52 7.50 -29.16 12.56
N ALA A 53 6.26 -29.54 12.22
CA ALA A 53 5.87 -29.69 10.81
C ALA A 53 5.93 -28.37 10.02
N SER A 54 5.74 -27.22 10.69
CA SER A 54 5.90 -25.90 10.06
C SER A 54 7.37 -25.59 9.81
N VAL A 55 8.27 -25.94 10.73
CA VAL A 55 9.73 -25.81 10.56
C VAL A 55 10.19 -26.62 9.34
N ARG A 56 9.82 -27.90 9.25
CA ARG A 56 10.09 -28.76 8.09
C ARG A 56 9.54 -28.17 6.79
N GLY A 57 8.31 -27.67 6.79
CA GLY A 57 7.67 -27.07 5.62
C GLY A 57 8.25 -25.72 5.18
N ILE A 58 8.98 -25.03 6.07
CA ILE A 58 9.75 -23.82 5.75
C ILE A 58 11.06 -24.21 5.09
N ILE A 59 11.81 -25.15 5.69
CA ILE A 59 13.08 -25.65 5.14
C ILE A 59 12.88 -26.22 3.73
N LYS A 60 11.82 -27.02 3.49
CA LYS A 60 11.51 -27.56 2.16
C LYS A 60 11.29 -26.49 1.08
N ARG A 61 10.91 -25.26 1.46
CA ARG A 61 10.64 -24.14 0.55
C ARG A 61 11.64 -23.00 0.72
N GLU A 62 12.83 -23.32 1.23
CA GLU A 62 13.88 -22.36 1.56
C GLU A 62 14.21 -21.43 0.37
N ASP A 63 14.45 -21.97 -0.82
CA ASP A 63 14.85 -21.17 -1.99
C ASP A 63 13.79 -20.13 -2.40
N ILE A 64 12.51 -20.52 -2.39
CA ILE A 64 11.40 -19.63 -2.72
C ILE A 64 11.26 -18.55 -1.63
N ILE A 65 11.46 -18.92 -0.36
CA ILE A 65 11.35 -17.99 0.76
C ILE A 65 12.51 -16.99 0.76
N LYS A 66 13.73 -17.42 0.41
CA LYS A 66 14.91 -16.55 0.24
C LYS A 66 14.66 -15.50 -0.83
N LYS A 67 14.30 -15.92 -2.05
CA LYS A 67 13.93 -15.01 -3.15
C LYS A 67 12.83 -14.03 -2.75
N LYS A 68 11.80 -14.49 -2.03
CA LYS A 68 10.73 -13.60 -1.51
C LYS A 68 11.23 -12.62 -0.45
N SER A 69 12.19 -13.03 0.39
CA SER A 69 12.74 -12.18 1.45
C SER A 69 13.61 -11.05 0.91
N GLU A 70 14.44 -11.33 -0.08
CA GLU A 70 15.30 -10.33 -0.74
C GLU A 70 14.48 -9.21 -1.40
N VAL A 71 13.39 -9.56 -2.10
CA VAL A 71 12.55 -8.54 -2.74
C VAL A 71 11.70 -7.78 -1.72
N ALA A 72 11.34 -8.42 -0.60
CA ALA A 72 10.45 -7.83 0.40
C ALA A 72 11.18 -6.93 1.44
N SER A 73 12.45 -7.21 1.75
CA SER A 73 13.25 -6.41 2.70
C SER A 73 13.32 -4.95 2.29
N ASP A 74 13.47 -4.69 0.99
CA ASP A 74 13.67 -3.33 0.46
C ASP A 74 12.38 -2.50 0.42
N PHE A 75 11.21 -3.14 0.49
CA PHE A 75 9.95 -2.51 0.07
C PHE A 75 8.81 -2.55 1.10
N CYS A 76 8.64 -3.66 1.82
CA CYS A 76 7.43 -3.91 2.62
C CYS A 76 7.71 -4.16 4.11
N GLY A 77 8.99 -4.26 4.49
CA GLY A 77 9.39 -4.75 5.80
C GLY A 77 9.11 -6.26 5.96
N MET A 78 10.08 -6.97 6.55
CA MET A 78 10.05 -8.43 6.70
C MET A 78 9.01 -8.94 7.71
N GLN A 79 8.39 -8.03 8.47
CA GLN A 79 7.38 -8.36 9.49
C GLN A 79 6.04 -8.82 8.90
N THR A 80 5.81 -8.64 7.59
CA THR A 80 4.55 -9.02 6.96
C THR A 80 4.47 -10.50 6.60
N THR A 81 3.29 -11.09 6.78
CA THR A 81 3.05 -12.51 6.48
C THR A 81 2.88 -12.74 4.97
N THR A 82 3.77 -13.53 4.37
CA THR A 82 3.79 -13.85 2.92
C THR A 82 2.76 -14.88 2.45
N ARG A 83 1.90 -15.37 3.34
CA ARG A 83 1.06 -16.57 3.12
C ARG A 83 0.22 -16.53 1.83
N ASN A 84 -0.10 -15.35 1.29
CA ASN A 84 -0.91 -15.19 0.09
C ASN A 84 -0.27 -14.35 -1.04
N ARG A 85 1.05 -14.06 -0.99
CA ARG A 85 1.71 -13.30 -2.08
C ARG A 85 2.61 -14.20 -2.92
N SER A 86 2.38 -14.20 -4.24
CA SER A 86 3.32 -14.75 -5.22
C SER A 86 4.57 -13.88 -5.31
N LEU A 87 5.64 -14.41 -5.90
CA LEU A 87 6.84 -13.62 -6.13
C LEU A 87 6.53 -12.48 -7.12
N SER A 88 5.73 -12.76 -8.16
CA SER A 88 5.26 -11.73 -9.10
C SER A 88 4.54 -10.58 -8.40
N MET A 89 3.70 -10.85 -7.39
CA MET A 89 2.98 -9.78 -6.68
C MET A 89 3.93 -8.88 -5.90
N ILE A 90 4.92 -9.44 -5.20
CA ILE A 90 5.89 -8.65 -4.41
C ILE A 90 6.72 -7.78 -5.37
N HIS A 91 7.21 -8.36 -6.46
CA HIS A 91 8.02 -7.64 -7.44
C HIS A 91 7.21 -6.55 -8.16
N MET A 92 5.97 -6.83 -8.55
CA MET A 92 5.06 -5.84 -9.12
C MET A 92 4.80 -4.68 -8.16
N GLU A 93 4.53 -4.95 -6.88
CA GLU A 93 4.26 -3.88 -5.91
C GLU A 93 5.48 -2.97 -5.70
N ARG A 94 6.70 -3.53 -5.71
CA ARG A 94 7.95 -2.74 -5.68
C ARG A 94 8.08 -1.82 -6.89
N LEU A 95 7.89 -2.36 -8.11
CA LEU A 95 7.96 -1.56 -9.34
C LEU A 95 6.88 -0.47 -9.37
N LEU A 96 5.68 -0.79 -8.87
CA LEU A 96 4.58 0.15 -8.82
C LEU A 96 4.87 1.31 -7.87
N ALA A 97 5.53 1.06 -6.74
CA ALA A 97 5.91 2.13 -5.83
C ALA A 97 6.98 3.06 -6.40
N ILE A 98 8.01 2.51 -7.05
CA ILE A 98 9.03 3.32 -7.76
C ILE A 98 8.34 4.20 -8.82
N TRP A 99 7.36 3.65 -9.54
CA TRP A 99 6.60 4.42 -10.51
C TRP A 99 5.71 5.50 -9.87
N ILE A 100 5.11 5.24 -8.71
CA ILE A 100 4.34 6.26 -7.98
C ILE A 100 5.26 7.41 -7.55
N GLU A 101 6.44 7.10 -7.01
CA GLU A 101 7.46 8.08 -6.61
C GLU A 101 7.88 8.96 -7.80
N ASP A 102 8.25 8.36 -8.95
CA ASP A 102 8.62 9.09 -10.17
C ASP A 102 7.51 10.04 -10.65
N ARG A 103 6.25 9.64 -10.50
CA ARG A 103 5.10 10.48 -10.87
C ARG A 103 4.89 11.63 -9.88
N ASN A 104 5.09 11.38 -8.59
CA ASN A 104 5.01 12.40 -7.56
C ASN A 104 6.09 13.46 -7.72
N GLN A 105 7.33 13.06 -8.00
CA GLN A 105 8.45 13.97 -8.30
C GLN A 105 8.13 14.89 -9.49
N LYS A 106 7.43 14.37 -10.50
CA LYS A 106 6.98 15.14 -11.68
C LYS A 106 5.70 15.95 -11.43
N ARG A 107 5.16 15.95 -10.20
CA ARG A 107 3.90 16.59 -9.80
C ARG A 107 2.70 16.17 -10.66
N ILE A 108 2.72 14.94 -11.19
CA ILE A 108 1.62 14.39 -11.99
C ILE A 108 0.65 13.69 -11.05
N PRO A 109 -0.60 14.15 -10.91
CA PRO A 109 -1.54 13.53 -10.00
C PRO A 109 -1.92 12.13 -10.46
N LEU A 110 -1.85 11.18 -9.53
CA LEU A 110 -2.24 9.80 -9.75
C LEU A 110 -3.57 9.49 -9.06
N ASP A 111 -4.55 9.11 -9.86
CA ASP A 111 -5.78 8.54 -9.33
C ASP A 111 -5.63 7.03 -9.05
N LYS A 112 -6.60 6.52 -8.30
CA LYS A 112 -6.64 5.10 -7.94
C LYS A 112 -6.76 4.21 -9.19
N ALA A 113 -7.52 4.63 -10.20
CA ALA A 113 -7.76 3.85 -11.41
C ALA A 113 -6.49 3.67 -12.23
N ALA A 114 -5.68 4.72 -12.40
CA ALA A 114 -4.39 4.66 -13.06
C ALA A 114 -3.41 3.74 -12.32
N ILE A 115 -3.37 3.81 -10.99
CA ILE A 115 -2.53 2.90 -10.19
C ILE A 115 -2.99 1.45 -10.36
N GLN A 116 -4.31 1.18 -10.31
CA GLN A 116 -4.86 -0.16 -10.52
C GLN A 116 -4.58 -0.69 -11.94
N ALA A 117 -4.72 0.14 -12.97
CA ALA A 117 -4.42 -0.23 -14.35
C ALA A 117 -2.93 -0.52 -14.54
N LYS A 118 -2.06 0.34 -14.01
CA LYS A 118 -0.60 0.15 -14.06
C LYS A 118 -0.18 -1.13 -13.33
N ALA A 119 -0.79 -1.41 -12.18
CA ALA A 119 -0.54 -2.63 -11.42
C ALA A 119 -0.87 -3.90 -12.21
N LYS A 120 -1.99 -3.93 -12.94
CA LYS A 120 -2.36 -5.06 -13.80
C LYS A 120 -1.34 -5.29 -14.91
N ASN A 121 -0.92 -4.21 -15.58
CA ASN A 121 0.07 -4.26 -16.65
C ASN A 121 1.45 -4.72 -16.15
N LEU A 122 1.89 -4.20 -15.01
CA LEU A 122 3.16 -4.64 -14.40
C LEU A 122 3.08 -6.10 -13.95
N PHE A 123 1.94 -6.54 -13.41
CA PHE A 123 1.78 -7.91 -12.95
C PHE A 123 1.93 -8.92 -14.09
N SER A 124 1.26 -8.70 -15.23
CA SER A 124 1.39 -9.58 -16.39
C SER A 124 2.81 -9.59 -16.94
N ALA A 125 3.47 -8.43 -17.04
CA ALA A 125 4.85 -8.34 -17.50
C ALA A 125 5.83 -9.08 -16.58
N VAL A 126 5.64 -8.98 -15.26
CA VAL A 126 6.48 -9.65 -14.27
C VAL A 126 6.24 -11.16 -14.26
N GLN A 127 5.00 -11.63 -14.44
CA GLN A 127 4.70 -13.05 -14.56
C GLN A 127 5.47 -13.69 -15.72
N THR A 128 5.46 -13.05 -16.89
CA THR A 128 6.21 -13.53 -18.06
C THR A 128 7.72 -13.62 -17.79
N LYS A 129 8.30 -12.62 -17.11
CA LYS A 129 9.74 -12.60 -16.82
C LYS A 129 10.18 -13.63 -15.77
N ILE A 130 9.38 -13.86 -14.74
CA ILE A 130 9.72 -14.78 -13.65
C ILE A 130 9.46 -16.25 -14.05
N GLY A 131 8.74 -16.48 -15.14
CA GLY A 131 8.31 -17.84 -15.53
C GLY A 131 7.24 -18.42 -14.59
N GLU A 132 6.67 -17.58 -13.70
CA GLU A 132 5.54 -17.91 -12.84
C GLU A 132 4.24 -17.78 -13.66
N VAL A 133 4.17 -18.47 -14.80
CA VAL A 133 2.94 -18.57 -15.63
C VAL A 133 2.03 -19.61 -14.97
N ASP A 134 1.64 -19.36 -13.73
CA ASP A 134 0.53 -20.09 -13.14
C ASP A 134 -0.74 -19.43 -13.66
N GLY A 135 -1.33 -20.01 -14.71
CA GLY A 135 -2.56 -19.54 -15.37
C GLY A 135 -3.78 -19.42 -14.44
N ARG A 136 -3.61 -19.72 -13.14
CA ARG A 136 -4.61 -19.59 -12.08
C ARG A 136 -4.61 -18.24 -11.37
N VAL A 137 -3.53 -17.44 -11.46
CA VAL A 137 -3.41 -16.19 -10.67
C VAL A 137 -3.78 -14.98 -11.53
N ASN A 138 -5.08 -14.76 -11.72
CA ASN A 138 -5.58 -13.50 -12.26
C ASN A 138 -5.53 -12.40 -11.19
N PHE A 139 -4.61 -11.45 -11.36
CA PHE A 139 -4.53 -10.28 -10.47
C PHE A 139 -5.57 -9.22 -10.88
N LEU A 140 -6.60 -9.06 -10.05
CA LEU A 140 -7.72 -8.15 -10.33
C LEU A 140 -7.47 -6.69 -9.94
N ALA A 141 -6.35 -6.38 -9.28
CA ALA A 141 -6.09 -5.07 -8.67
C ALA A 141 -7.29 -4.55 -7.85
N SER A 142 -7.89 -5.41 -7.03
CA SER A 142 -9.12 -5.08 -6.30
C SER A 142 -8.95 -3.92 -5.32
N ASN A 143 -10.07 -3.31 -4.92
CA ASN A 143 -10.08 -2.26 -3.90
C ASN A 143 -9.38 -2.71 -2.60
N GLY A 144 -9.67 -3.93 -2.14
CA GLY A 144 -9.04 -4.50 -0.95
C GLY A 144 -7.54 -4.75 -1.11
N TRP A 145 -7.06 -5.03 -2.32
CA TRP A 145 -5.61 -5.09 -2.56
C TRP A 145 -4.98 -3.70 -2.46
N PHE A 146 -5.59 -2.69 -3.11
CA PHE A 146 -5.10 -1.32 -3.12
C PHE A 146 -5.01 -0.72 -1.72
N GLU A 147 -6.05 -0.87 -0.89
CA GLU A 147 -6.03 -0.38 0.50
C GLU A 147 -4.90 -1.02 1.33
N ARG A 148 -4.61 -2.30 1.10
CA ARG A 148 -3.49 -2.94 1.77
C ARG A 148 -2.15 -2.45 1.21
N LEU A 149 -2.04 -2.22 -0.11
CA LEU A 149 -0.83 -1.66 -0.73
C LEU A 149 -0.53 -0.29 -0.13
N LYS A 150 -1.54 0.58 -0.06
CA LYS A 150 -1.45 1.91 0.54
C LYS A 150 -0.86 1.87 1.96
N LYS A 151 -1.34 0.95 2.80
CA LYS A 151 -0.79 0.74 4.16
C LYS A 151 0.66 0.27 4.17
N ARG A 152 1.06 -0.58 3.20
CA ARG A 152 2.42 -1.13 3.12
C ARG A 152 3.43 -0.09 2.63
N ALA A 153 3.10 0.56 1.53
CA ALA A 153 3.92 1.57 0.88
C ALA A 153 3.77 2.95 1.55
N LYS A 154 3.09 3.02 2.71
CA LYS A 154 2.80 4.26 3.46
C LYS A 154 2.29 5.40 2.56
N LEU A 155 1.40 5.08 1.63
CA LEU A 155 0.88 6.06 0.68
C LEU A 155 -0.27 6.86 1.31
N HIS A 156 -0.21 8.19 1.21
CA HIS A 156 -1.25 9.10 1.65
C HIS A 156 -1.93 9.77 0.46
N ASN A 157 -3.25 9.85 0.50
CA ASN A 157 -4.01 10.55 -0.53
C ASN A 157 -4.04 12.05 -0.20
N VAL A 158 -3.25 12.86 -0.89
CA VAL A 158 -3.07 14.30 -0.64
C VAL A 158 -3.75 15.11 -1.76
N LYS A 159 -4.38 16.24 -1.39
CA LYS A 159 -4.94 17.19 -2.36
C LYS A 159 -3.78 17.98 -2.97
N MET A 160 -3.63 17.95 -4.28
CA MET A 160 -2.71 18.82 -5.00
C MET A 160 -3.32 20.23 -4.98
N SER A 161 -2.84 21.10 -4.10
CA SER A 161 -3.19 22.53 -4.15
C SER A 161 -2.13 23.24 -4.98
N GLY A 162 -2.46 23.56 -6.23
CA GLY A 162 -1.55 24.24 -7.16
C GLY A 162 -1.72 25.76 -7.21
N GLU A 163 -2.93 26.26 -6.91
CA GLU A 163 -3.27 27.68 -7.08
C GLU A 163 -2.60 28.58 -6.03
N ALA A 164 -2.64 28.20 -4.75
CA ALA A 164 -2.10 29.02 -3.66
C ALA A 164 -0.58 29.19 -3.72
N ALA A 165 0.14 28.22 -4.32
CA ALA A 165 1.60 28.23 -4.38
C ALA A 165 2.16 29.06 -5.55
N SER A 166 1.32 29.44 -6.52
CA SER A 166 1.72 30.22 -7.71
C SER A 166 1.26 31.68 -7.65
N ALA A 167 0.61 32.10 -6.57
CA ALA A 167 0.09 33.45 -6.44
C ALA A 167 1.24 34.46 -6.25
N ASP A 168 1.34 35.43 -7.16
CA ASP A 168 2.30 36.54 -7.02
C ASP A 168 1.77 37.53 -5.97
N SER A 169 2.23 37.34 -4.73
CA SER A 169 1.92 38.20 -3.59
C SER A 169 2.28 39.67 -3.82
N LYS A 170 3.30 39.96 -4.64
CA LYS A 170 3.74 41.33 -4.94
C LYS A 170 2.79 41.99 -5.93
N ALA A 171 2.39 41.29 -6.99
CA ALA A 171 1.38 41.77 -7.93
C ALA A 171 0.03 41.98 -7.24
N ALA A 172 -0.37 41.05 -6.36
CA ALA A 172 -1.60 41.18 -5.57
C ALA A 172 -1.59 42.42 -4.65
N ALA A 173 -0.45 42.75 -4.04
CA ALA A 173 -0.31 43.95 -3.21
C ALA A 173 -0.38 45.26 -4.01
N GLN A 174 0.06 45.25 -5.28
CA GLN A 174 0.05 46.43 -6.15
C GLN A 174 -1.28 46.64 -6.88
N PHE A 175 -2.06 45.58 -7.08
CA PHE A 175 -3.31 45.61 -7.84
C PHE A 175 -4.35 46.65 -7.34
N PRO A 176 -4.58 46.86 -6.03
CA PRO A 176 -5.56 47.85 -5.57
C PRO A 176 -5.25 49.28 -6.00
N ALA A 177 -3.97 49.66 -6.04
CA ALA A 177 -3.54 50.99 -6.48
C ALA A 177 -3.76 51.17 -7.99
N ASN A 178 -3.41 50.15 -8.77
CA ASN A 178 -3.60 50.14 -10.22
C ASN A 178 -5.10 50.19 -10.59
N LEU A 179 -5.93 49.39 -9.91
CA LEU A 179 -7.37 49.36 -10.13
C LEU A 179 -8.01 50.72 -9.84
N ARG A 180 -7.57 51.40 -8.77
CA ARG A 180 -8.04 52.75 -8.44
C ARG A 180 -7.74 53.74 -9.57
N GLY A 181 -6.53 53.71 -10.13
CA GLY A 181 -6.17 54.59 -11.25
C GLY A 181 -7.06 54.38 -12.48
N ILE A 182 -7.36 53.12 -12.83
CA ILE A 182 -8.25 52.78 -13.95
C ILE A 182 -9.68 53.30 -13.71
N ILE A 183 -10.18 53.19 -12.46
CA ILE A 183 -11.51 53.68 -12.08
C ILE A 183 -11.60 55.21 -12.24
N GLU A 184 -10.59 55.92 -11.73
CA GLU A 184 -10.54 57.39 -11.76
C GLU A 184 -10.36 57.94 -13.18
N GLU A 185 -9.45 57.37 -13.98
CA GLU A 185 -9.19 57.79 -15.36
C GLU A 185 -10.39 57.51 -16.28
N GLY A 186 -11.07 56.37 -16.09
CA GLY A 186 -12.24 55.98 -16.89
C GLY A 186 -13.56 56.61 -16.44
N GLY A 187 -13.58 57.33 -15.31
CA GLY A 187 -14.80 57.91 -14.74
C GLY A 187 -15.88 56.87 -14.40
N TYR A 188 -15.47 55.65 -14.06
CA TYR A 188 -16.39 54.55 -13.79
C TYR A 188 -17.11 54.74 -12.46
N THR A 189 -18.43 54.56 -12.47
CA THR A 189 -19.23 54.53 -11.24
C THR A 189 -19.27 53.12 -10.65
N ASP A 190 -19.52 53.01 -9.35
CA ASP A 190 -19.60 51.71 -8.65
C ASP A 190 -20.58 50.73 -9.31
N ARG A 191 -21.63 51.24 -9.98
CA ARG A 191 -22.63 50.42 -10.69
C ARG A 191 -22.12 49.79 -11.98
N GLN A 192 -20.98 50.24 -12.49
CA GLN A 192 -20.35 49.76 -13.72
C GLN A 192 -19.17 48.82 -13.43
N ILE A 193 -18.84 48.61 -12.15
CA ILE A 193 -17.75 47.73 -11.72
C ILE A 193 -18.35 46.36 -11.43
N PHE A 194 -17.98 45.37 -12.23
CA PHE A 194 -18.43 43.99 -12.08
C PHE A 194 -17.24 43.11 -11.70
N ASN A 195 -17.40 42.28 -10.68
CA ASN A 195 -16.44 41.22 -10.37
C ASN A 195 -16.77 39.98 -11.20
N VAL A 196 -15.78 39.45 -11.90
CA VAL A 196 -15.85 38.16 -12.59
C VAL A 196 -14.65 37.34 -12.14
N ASP A 197 -14.89 36.37 -11.26
CA ASP A 197 -13.83 35.60 -10.60
C ASP A 197 -13.34 34.44 -11.49
N GLU A 198 -14.25 33.67 -12.08
CA GLU A 198 -13.88 32.54 -12.94
C GLU A 198 -14.92 32.22 -14.03
N THR A 199 -14.43 32.04 -15.25
CA THR A 199 -15.13 31.29 -16.32
C THR A 199 -14.25 30.10 -16.68
N ALA A 200 -14.42 28.98 -15.98
CA ALA A 200 -13.57 27.80 -16.17
C ALA A 200 -14.18 26.80 -17.16
N LEU A 201 -13.50 26.55 -18.28
CA LEU A 201 -13.77 25.41 -19.17
C LEU A 201 -12.83 24.26 -18.84
N LEU A 202 -13.37 23.18 -18.27
CA LEU A 202 -12.58 22.03 -17.84
C LEU A 202 -12.60 20.92 -18.90
N TRP A 203 -11.64 20.95 -19.82
CA TRP A 203 -11.42 19.88 -20.80
C TRP A 203 -10.23 19.00 -20.38
N LYS A 204 -10.42 17.68 -20.28
CA LYS A 204 -9.39 16.70 -19.83
C LYS A 204 -8.73 17.06 -18.48
N ARG A 205 -9.52 17.54 -17.51
CA ARG A 205 -9.03 17.92 -16.18
C ARG A 205 -8.37 16.72 -15.48
N MET A 206 -7.16 16.94 -14.97
CA MET A 206 -6.43 15.96 -14.18
C MET A 206 -7.02 15.82 -12.76
N PRO A 207 -6.82 14.66 -12.09
CA PRO A 207 -7.31 14.45 -10.72
C PRO A 207 -6.76 15.49 -9.74
N THR A 208 -7.61 16.00 -8.84
CA THR A 208 -7.23 16.99 -7.81
C THR A 208 -6.40 16.41 -6.67
N ARG A 209 -6.22 15.09 -6.63
CA ARG A 209 -5.58 14.36 -5.53
C ARG A 209 -4.58 13.34 -6.06
N THR A 210 -3.49 13.14 -5.33
CA THR A 210 -2.43 12.17 -5.64
C THR A 210 -2.06 11.32 -4.42
N TYR A 211 -1.34 10.23 -4.63
CA TYR A 211 -0.85 9.35 -3.57
C TYR A 211 0.66 9.58 -3.33
N LEU A 212 1.02 10.20 -2.20
CA LEU A 212 2.40 10.50 -1.81
C LEU A 212 2.94 9.49 -0.78
N SER A 213 4.24 9.17 -0.84
CA SER A 213 4.92 8.42 0.22
C SER A 213 5.11 9.30 1.47
N VAL A 214 5.12 8.70 2.67
CA VAL A 214 5.39 9.44 3.94
C VAL A 214 6.78 10.09 3.91
N ASP A 215 7.74 9.47 3.25
CA ASP A 215 9.14 9.91 3.28
C ASP A 215 9.41 11.14 2.37
N GLU A 216 8.43 11.56 1.54
CA GLU A 216 8.51 12.71 0.63
C GLU A 216 7.94 14.02 1.23
N ARG A 217 7.61 14.06 2.53
CA ARG A 217 7.00 15.24 3.16
C ARG A 217 8.06 16.31 3.47
N THR A 218 8.48 17.05 2.46
CA THR A 218 9.28 18.30 2.58
C THR A 218 8.51 19.49 2.06
#